data_AF-A0A0M4FSB9-F1
#
_entry.id   AF-A0A0M4FSB9-F1
#
_cell.length_a   1.000
_cell.length_b   1.000
_cell.length_c   1.000
_cell.angle_alpha   90.00
_cell.angle_beta   90.00
_cell.angle_gamma   90.00
#
_symmetry.space_group_name_H-M   'P 1'
#
loop_
_entity.id
_entity.type
_entity.pdbx_description
1 polymer ?
#
loop_
_entity_poly.entity_id
_entity_poly.type
_entity_poly.pdbx_seq_one_letter_code
_entity_poly.pdbx_strand_id
1 'polypeptide(L)'
;MVTFETFKKLASFADNKGCKVIFDENKKISFNSSKMTITVPQSITLENAYALAHEIGHLIDHLNNELDHDKWLNDMSYRITAEMSAWVHAYKLLSHLDISLDNYHTHVNSKLSSYFKYHNVVQPV
;
A
#
# COMPACT_ATOMS: atom_id res chain seq x y z
N MET A 1 9.33 -3.60 -17.25
CA MET A 1 9.12 -5.02 -16.90
C MET A 1 9.53 -5.21 -15.46
N VAL A 2 8.64 -5.72 -14.60
CA VAL A 2 8.94 -5.99 -13.18
C VAL A 2 9.56 -7.38 -13.05
N THR A 3 10.60 -7.49 -12.23
CA THR A 3 11.33 -8.74 -12.03
C THR A 3 11.25 -9.19 -10.58
N PHE A 4 11.69 -10.40 -10.29
CA PHE A 4 11.82 -10.86 -8.91
C PHE A 4 12.77 -9.96 -8.08
N GLU A 5 13.80 -9.40 -8.71
CA GLU A 5 14.71 -8.45 -8.06
C GLU A 5 14.00 -7.16 -7.61
N THR A 6 12.97 -6.72 -8.35
CA THR A 6 12.10 -5.61 -7.91
C THR A 6 11.46 -5.90 -6.55
N PHE A 7 10.87 -7.10 -6.40
CA PHE A 7 10.23 -7.52 -5.16
C PHE A 7 11.24 -7.70 -4.02
N LYS A 8 12.45 -8.20 -4.32
CA LYS A 8 13.53 -8.27 -3.32
C LYS A 8 13.91 -6.89 -2.81
N LYS A 9 14.09 -5.89 -3.68
CA LYS A 9 14.42 -4.52 -3.27
C LYS A 9 13.36 -3.94 -2.32
N LEU A 10 12.08 -4.10 -2.67
CA LEU A 10 10.96 -3.66 -1.83
C LEU A 10 10.92 -4.41 -0.50
N ALA A 11 11.07 -5.73 -0.52
CA ALA A 11 11.09 -6.55 0.68
C ALA A 11 12.28 -6.22 1.60
N SER A 12 13.47 -6.01 1.05
CA SER A 12 14.65 -5.57 1.81
C SER A 12 14.45 -4.19 2.43
N PHE A 13 13.77 -3.27 1.75
CA PHE A 13 13.44 -1.98 2.34
C PHE A 13 12.52 -2.12 3.57
N ALA A 14 11.49 -2.97 3.48
CA ALA A 14 10.60 -3.25 4.61
C ALA A 14 11.35 -3.95 5.76
N ASP A 15 12.20 -4.92 5.44
CA ASP A 15 12.99 -5.69 6.42
C ASP A 15 13.97 -4.80 7.19
N ASN A 16 14.64 -3.87 6.49
CA ASN A 16 15.50 -2.84 7.11
C ASN A 16 14.74 -1.90 8.06
N LYS A 17 13.41 -1.86 7.96
CA LYS A 17 12.51 -1.11 8.85
C LYS A 17 11.86 -1.99 9.93
N GLY A 18 12.33 -3.22 10.08
CA GLY A 18 11.81 -4.18 11.05
C GLY A 18 10.48 -4.82 10.65
N CYS A 19 10.09 -4.75 9.36
CA CYS A 19 8.85 -5.31 8.86
C CYS A 19 9.10 -6.48 7.90
N LYS A 20 8.58 -7.66 8.24
CA LYS A 20 8.77 -8.87 7.44
C LYS A 20 7.75 -8.94 6.29
N VAL A 21 8.24 -9.14 5.06
CA VAL A 21 7.39 -9.45 3.91
C VAL A 21 7.17 -10.96 3.80
N ILE A 22 5.91 -11.38 3.72
CA ILE A 22 5.47 -12.76 3.62
C ILE A 22 4.76 -12.95 2.28
N PHE A 23 5.31 -13.82 1.44
CA PHE A 23 4.67 -14.21 0.19
C PHE A 23 3.67 -15.35 0.47
N ASP A 24 2.39 -15.11 0.18
CA ASP A 24 1.30 -16.06 0.40
C ASP A 24 0.30 -15.94 -0.74
N GLU A 25 0.17 -17.00 -1.53
CA GLU A 25 -0.72 -17.06 -2.70
C GLU A 25 -2.21 -16.95 -2.36
N ASN A 26 -2.60 -17.25 -1.12
CA ASN A 26 -4.00 -17.28 -0.68
C ASN A 26 -4.43 -15.99 0.02
N LYS A 27 -3.52 -15.05 0.23
CA LYS A 27 -3.81 -13.82 0.97
C LYS A 27 -3.78 -12.58 0.11
N LYS A 28 -4.69 -11.67 0.45
CA LYS A 28 -4.69 -10.32 -0.09
C LYS A 28 -3.51 -9.56 0.49
N ILE A 29 -3.03 -8.63 -0.32
CA ILE A 29 -1.98 -7.73 0.13
C ILE A 29 -2.46 -6.90 1.30
N SER A 30 -1.64 -6.82 2.36
CA SER A 30 -1.99 -6.07 3.58
C SER A 30 -0.80 -5.89 4.51
N PHE A 31 -0.69 -4.71 5.10
CA PHE A 31 0.15 -4.41 6.25
C PHE A 31 -0.56 -4.72 7.57
N ASN A 32 0.17 -5.34 8.50
CA ASN A 32 -0.27 -5.57 9.87
C ASN A 32 0.70 -4.86 10.83
N SER A 33 0.25 -3.76 11.44
CA SER A 33 1.07 -2.95 12.34
C SER A 33 1.42 -3.70 13.64
N SER A 34 0.49 -4.45 14.22
CA SER A 34 0.75 -5.18 15.48
C SER A 34 1.80 -6.29 15.35
N LYS A 35 1.89 -6.91 14.17
CA LYS A 35 2.84 -8.00 13.89
C LYS A 35 4.07 -7.54 13.11
N MET A 36 4.09 -6.29 12.64
CA MET A 36 5.10 -5.77 11.72
C MET A 36 5.33 -6.70 10.52
N THR A 37 4.25 -7.06 9.84
CA THR A 37 4.30 -7.93 8.65
C THR A 37 3.52 -7.34 7.49
N ILE A 38 4.02 -7.51 6.27
CA ILE A 38 3.27 -7.27 5.03
C ILE A 38 3.06 -8.62 4.35
N THR A 39 1.82 -8.97 4.06
CA THR A 39 1.51 -10.14 3.23
C THR A 39 1.37 -9.70 1.78
N VAL A 40 1.90 -10.46 0.82
CA VAL A 40 1.78 -10.17 -0.62
C VAL A 40 1.48 -11.45 -1.41
N PRO A 41 0.60 -11.40 -2.43
CA PRO A 41 0.39 -12.54 -3.32
C PRO A 41 1.67 -12.95 -4.04
N GLN A 42 1.87 -14.25 -4.25
CA GLN A 42 3.04 -14.80 -4.97
C GLN A 42 2.92 -14.66 -6.49
N SER A 43 2.66 -13.44 -6.98
CA SER A 43 2.56 -13.13 -8.41
C SER A 43 3.39 -11.88 -8.73
N ILE A 44 4.32 -12.02 -9.68
CA ILE A 44 5.28 -10.97 -10.04
C ILE A 44 4.64 -10.09 -11.12
N THR A 45 3.88 -9.09 -10.68
CA THR A 45 3.26 -8.08 -11.55
C THR A 45 3.61 -6.67 -11.09
N LEU A 46 3.51 -5.71 -12.00
CA LEU A 46 3.66 -4.30 -11.65
C LEU A 46 2.61 -3.83 -10.65
N GLU A 47 1.38 -4.34 -10.76
CA GLU A 47 0.33 -4.07 -9.79
C GLU A 47 0.69 -4.56 -8.38
N ASN A 48 1.24 -5.78 -8.24
CA ASN A 48 1.66 -6.27 -6.94
C ASN A 48 2.89 -5.55 -6.40
N ALA A 49 3.78 -5.05 -7.26
CA ALA A 49 4.90 -4.19 -6.85
C ALA A 49 4.41 -2.84 -6.33
N TYR A 50 3.43 -2.22 -7.00
CA TYR A 50 2.79 -0.98 -6.54
C TYR A 50 2.05 -1.19 -5.22
N ALA A 51 1.31 -2.29 -5.11
CA ALA A 51 0.59 -2.60 -3.90
C ALA A 51 1.57 -2.87 -2.73
N LEU A 52 2.69 -3.58 -2.96
CA LEU A 52 3.70 -3.78 -1.92
C LEU A 52 4.32 -2.45 -1.49
N ALA A 53 4.66 -1.57 -2.45
CA ALA A 53 5.15 -0.24 -2.14
C ALA A 53 4.12 0.59 -1.34
N HIS A 54 2.82 0.42 -1.61
CA HIS A 54 1.74 1.06 -0.85
C HIS A 54 1.67 0.57 0.60
N GLU A 55 1.74 -0.75 0.84
CA GLU A 55 1.79 -1.28 2.20
C GLU A 55 3.06 -0.83 2.95
N ILE A 56 4.18 -0.66 2.24
CA ILE A 56 5.39 -0.03 2.81
C ILE A 56 5.16 1.46 3.12
N GLY A 57 4.31 2.14 2.36
CA GLY A 57 3.85 3.49 2.69
C GLY A 57 3.16 3.54 4.05
N HIS A 58 2.20 2.64 4.28
CA HIS A 58 1.54 2.49 5.59
C HIS A 58 2.52 2.16 6.72
N LEU A 59 3.53 1.34 6.44
CA LEU A 59 4.63 1.10 7.39
C LEU A 59 5.40 2.38 7.73
N ILE A 60 5.68 3.24 6.75
CA ILE A 60 6.37 4.52 6.98
C ILE A 60 5.49 5.44 7.84
N ASP A 61 4.22 5.63 7.47
CA ASP A 61 3.29 6.45 8.25
C ASP A 61 3.17 5.91 9.70
N HIS A 62 3.17 4.58 9.88
CA HIS A 62 3.16 3.95 11.20
C HIS A 62 4.40 4.28 12.03
N LEU A 63 5.60 4.12 11.44
CA LEU A 63 6.86 4.39 12.12
C LEU A 63 7.06 5.88 12.47
N ASN A 64 6.45 6.77 11.70
CA ASN A 64 6.47 8.21 11.97
C ASN A 64 5.43 8.65 13.03
N ASN A 65 4.59 7.73 13.53
CA ASN A 65 3.41 8.04 14.35
C ASN A 65 2.39 8.95 13.65
N GLU A 66 2.26 8.84 12.32
CA GLU A 66 1.33 9.62 11.49
C GLU A 66 -0.01 8.90 11.28
N LEU A 67 -0.12 7.64 11.74
CA LEU A 67 -1.34 6.84 11.73
C LEU A 67 -2.08 6.85 13.07
N ASP A 68 -3.22 7.53 13.11
CA ASP A 68 -4.24 7.48 14.15
C ASP A 68 -5.25 6.37 13.79
N HIS A 69 -5.10 5.21 14.42
CA HIS A 69 -5.93 4.03 14.13
C HIS A 69 -7.42 4.27 14.38
N ASP A 70 -7.77 5.04 15.42
CA ASP A 70 -9.17 5.30 15.75
C ASP A 70 -9.83 6.18 14.69
N LYS A 71 -9.12 7.21 14.21
CA LYS A 71 -9.60 8.01 13.08
C LYS A 71 -9.64 7.23 11.79
N TRP A 72 -8.68 6.35 11.53
CA TRP A 72 -8.66 5.55 10.32
C TRP A 72 -9.90 4.65 10.19
N LEU A 73 -10.38 4.11 11.31
CA LEU A 73 -11.58 3.27 11.34
C LEU A 73 -12.89 4.06 11.24
N ASN A 74 -12.93 5.27 11.81
CA ASN A 74 -14.18 6.00 12.04
C ASN A 74 -14.36 7.28 11.21
N ASP A 75 -13.29 7.80 10.58
CA ASP A 75 -13.30 9.00 9.76
C ASP A 75 -12.83 8.69 8.34
N MET A 76 -13.78 8.75 7.42
CA MET A 76 -13.57 8.51 6.00
C MET A 76 -12.57 9.49 5.38
N SER A 77 -12.66 10.77 5.73
CA SER A 77 -11.78 11.81 5.18
C SER A 77 -10.35 11.60 5.66
N TYR A 78 -10.20 11.24 6.93
CA TYR A 78 -8.91 10.83 7.49
C TYR A 78 -8.38 9.59 6.78
N ARG A 79 -9.21 8.57 6.57
CA ARG A 79 -8.83 7.35 5.85
C ARG A 79 -8.34 7.63 4.44
N ILE A 80 -9.04 8.45 3.65
CA ILE A 80 -8.57 8.83 2.30
C ILE A 80 -7.22 9.55 2.38
N THR A 81 -7.03 10.40 3.38
CA THR A 81 -5.77 11.14 3.58
C THR A 81 -4.62 10.18 3.90
N ALA A 82 -4.84 9.21 4.79
CA ALA A 82 -3.86 8.17 5.12
C ALA A 82 -3.52 7.31 3.89
N GLU A 83 -4.52 6.88 3.13
CA GLU A 83 -4.31 6.12 1.88
C GLU A 83 -3.49 6.93 0.86
N MET A 84 -3.80 8.23 0.71
CA MET A 84 -3.03 9.13 -0.15
C MET A 84 -1.58 9.27 0.33
N SER A 85 -1.35 9.40 1.64
CA SER A 85 0.00 9.44 2.22
C SER A 85 0.80 8.20 1.84
N ALA A 86 0.22 7.01 2.05
CA ALA A 86 0.84 5.74 1.70
C ALA A 86 1.18 5.66 0.20
N TRP A 87 0.31 6.14 -0.70
CA TRP A 87 0.61 6.22 -2.14
C TRP A 87 1.68 7.26 -2.49
N VAL A 88 1.81 8.36 -1.75
CA VAL A 88 2.91 9.31 -1.94
C VAL A 88 4.24 8.69 -1.50
N HIS A 89 4.25 7.96 -0.38
CA HIS A 89 5.42 7.21 0.06
C HIS A 89 5.82 6.11 -0.93
N ALA A 90 4.84 5.37 -1.45
CA ALA A 90 5.08 4.36 -2.49
C ALA A 90 5.72 4.97 -3.74
N TYR A 91 5.25 6.12 -4.22
CA TYR A 91 5.84 6.81 -5.37
C TYR A 91 7.31 7.17 -5.12
N LYS A 92 7.61 7.76 -3.97
CA LYS A 92 8.97 8.14 -3.57
C LYS A 92 9.89 6.91 -3.50
N LEU A 93 9.40 5.81 -2.92
CA LEU A 93 10.14 4.56 -2.80
C LEU A 93 10.44 3.93 -4.16
N LEU A 94 9.42 3.79 -5.01
CA LEU A 94 9.55 3.21 -6.35
C LEU A 94 10.51 4.03 -7.21
N SER A 95 10.41 5.36 -7.17
CA SER A 95 11.34 6.27 -7.84
C SER A 95 12.77 6.11 -7.32
N HIS A 96 12.96 6.02 -6.00
CA HIS A 96 14.27 5.85 -5.38
C HIS A 96 14.94 4.51 -5.75
N LEU A 97 14.15 3.44 -5.89
CA LEU A 97 14.65 2.09 -6.22
C LEU A 97 14.80 1.83 -7.72
N ASP A 98 14.53 2.84 -8.55
CA ASP A 98 14.51 2.77 -10.02
C ASP A 98 13.53 1.68 -10.52
N ILE A 99 12.32 1.68 -9.96
CA ILE A 99 11.22 0.79 -10.36
C ILE A 99 10.27 1.59 -11.25
N SER A 100 9.83 0.99 -12.37
CA SER A 100 8.93 1.62 -13.32
C SER A 100 7.69 2.19 -12.63
N LEU A 101 7.33 3.43 -13.01
CA LEU A 101 6.14 4.17 -12.59
C LEU A 101 5.10 4.25 -13.73
N ASP A 102 5.20 3.36 -14.72
CA ASP A 102 4.29 3.32 -15.86
C ASP A 102 2.84 3.21 -15.38
N ASN A 103 2.00 4.14 -15.82
CA ASN A 103 0.59 4.26 -15.44
C ASN A 103 0.33 4.38 -13.94
N TYR A 104 1.32 4.76 -13.13
CA TYR A 104 1.17 4.85 -11.66
C TYR A 104 0.02 5.76 -11.25
N HIS A 105 -0.05 6.97 -11.80
CA HIS A 105 -1.14 7.91 -11.50
C HIS A 105 -2.52 7.36 -11.86
N THR A 106 -2.64 6.70 -13.01
CA THR A 106 -3.88 6.03 -13.43
C THR A 106 -4.26 4.91 -12.47
N HIS A 107 -3.29 4.11 -12.03
CA HIS A 107 -3.49 3.04 -11.05
C HIS A 107 -3.97 3.59 -9.71
N VAL A 108 -3.27 4.56 -9.13
CA VAL A 108 -3.61 5.19 -7.85
C VAL A 108 -4.98 5.87 -7.93
N ASN A 109 -5.25 6.60 -9.01
CA ASN A 109 -6.56 7.22 -9.22
C ASN A 109 -7.68 6.18 -9.25
N SER A 110 -7.46 5.02 -9.90
CA SER A 110 -8.44 3.92 -9.88
C SER A 110 -8.70 3.40 -8.46
N LYS A 111 -7.65 3.16 -7.67
CA LYS A 111 -7.76 2.68 -6.27
C LYS A 111 -8.46 3.72 -5.38
N LEU A 112 -8.07 4.99 -5.43
CA LEU A 112 -8.68 6.05 -4.64
C LEU A 112 -10.12 6.36 -5.07
N SER A 113 -10.43 6.29 -6.37
CA SER A 113 -11.80 6.51 -6.86
C SER A 113 -12.82 5.53 -6.27
N SER A 114 -12.38 4.33 -5.85
CA SER A 114 -13.25 3.34 -5.23
C SER A 114 -13.87 3.86 -3.93
N TYR A 115 -13.14 4.64 -3.14
CA TYR A 115 -13.63 5.22 -1.90
C TYR A 115 -14.81 6.18 -2.14
N PHE A 116 -14.89 6.84 -3.29
CA PHE A 116 -15.98 7.75 -3.62
C PHE A 116 -17.18 7.07 -4.30
N LYS A 117 -16.99 5.89 -4.89
CA LYS A 117 -18.04 5.15 -5.63
C LYS A 117 -19.01 4.40 -4.72
N TYR A 118 -18.59 3.98 -3.53
CA TYR A 118 -19.41 3.19 -2.62
C TYR A 118 -20.15 4.01 -1.54
N HIS A 119 -20.01 5.34 -1.53
CA HIS A 119 -20.69 6.23 -0.58
C HIS A 119 -22.16 6.55 -0.93
N ASN A 120 -22.70 6.03 -2.05
CA ASN A 120 -24.05 6.36 -2.54
C ASN A 120 -24.97 5.15 -2.74
N VAL A 121 -24.87 4.09 -1.92
CA VAL A 121 -25.98 3.13 -1.79
C VAL A 121 -26.58 3.26 -0.40
N VAL A 122 -27.10 4.45 -0.08
CA VAL A 122 -28.29 4.52 0.78
C VAL A 122 -29.39 3.88 -0.05
N GLN A 123 -29.74 2.63 0.25
CA GLN A 123 -30.95 2.05 -0.32
C GLN A 123 -32.14 2.88 0.18
N PRO A 124 -32.99 3.43 -0.70
CA PRO A 124 -34.25 3.99 -0.25
C PRO A 124 -35.09 2.86 0.36
N VAL A 125 -35.59 3.11 1.57
CA VAL A 125 -36.59 2.27 2.25
C VAL A 125 -37.93 2.40 1.54
#